data_AF-A0A7S0X344-F1
#
_entry.id   AF-A0A7S0X344-F1
#
_cell.length_a   1.000
_cell.length_b   1.000
_cell.length_c   1.000
_cell.angle_alpha   90.00
_cell.angle_beta   90.00
_cell.angle_gamma   90.00
#
_symmetry.space_group_name_H-M   'P 1'
#
loop_
_entity.id
_entity.type
_entity.pdbx_description
1 polymer ?
#
loop_
_entity_poly.entity_id
_entity_poly.type
_entity_poly.pdbx_seq_one_letter_code
_entity_poly.pdbx_strand_id
1 'polypeptide(L)'
;ELSRLQKLEQLSIVGEEHSGQWIVGLDTLPPSWTALTALHTLELRGHQLLDAIPAWVADMKGLRKLDISYNANMNVQNITTLTQLETLVMQRLDFAQSPVGDEPVSLLAK
;
A
#
# COMPACT_ATOMS: atom_id res chain seq x y z
N GLU A 1 1.15 -14.85 14.88
CA GLU A 1 0.56 -13.91 13.90
C GLU A 1 1.08 -12.50 14.17
N LEU A 2 1.36 -11.73 13.12
CA LEU A 2 1.83 -10.33 13.23
C LEU A 2 0.89 -9.47 14.09
N SER A 3 -0.42 -9.73 14.02
CA SER A 3 -1.48 -9.07 14.81
C SER A 3 -1.23 -9.04 16.32
N ARG A 4 -0.37 -9.90 16.89
CA ARG A 4 -0.05 -9.91 18.33
C ARG A 4 0.98 -8.85 18.73
N LEU A 5 1.64 -8.21 17.77
CA LEU A 5 2.68 -7.20 18.01
C LEU A 5 2.06 -5.83 18.31
N GLN A 6 1.38 -5.70 19.45
CA GLN A 6 0.60 -4.52 19.85
C GLN A 6 1.43 -3.23 20.10
N LYS A 7 2.76 -3.34 20.07
CA LYS A 7 3.70 -2.20 20.16
C LYS A 7 4.40 -1.91 18.84
N LEU A 8 4.05 -2.60 17.76
CA LEU A 8 4.71 -2.42 16.47
C LEU A 8 4.27 -1.09 15.86
N GLU A 9 5.21 -0.17 15.71
CA GLU A 9 4.95 1.16 15.13
C GLU A 9 5.30 1.24 13.65
N GLN A 10 6.20 0.37 13.19
CA GLN A 10 6.65 0.33 11.81
C GLN A 10 6.71 -1.11 11.32
N LEU A 11 6.13 -1.34 10.14
CA LEU A 11 6.17 -2.61 9.42
C LEU A 11 6.65 -2.32 8.01
N SER A 12 7.76 -2.96 7.61
CA SER A 12 8.31 -2.86 6.27
C SER A 12 8.40 -4.24 5.67
N ILE A 13 7.76 -4.43 4.53
CA ILE A 13 7.78 -5.67 3.75
C ILE A 13 8.12 -5.26 2.33
N VAL A 14 9.32 -5.65 1.91
CA VAL A 14 9.85 -5.34 0.59
C VAL A 14 9.83 -6.62 -0.23
N GLY A 15 9.15 -6.60 -1.37
CA GLY A 15 9.18 -7.69 -2.34
C GLY A 15 10.55 -7.79 -2.98
N GLU A 16 10.94 -9.01 -3.35
CA GLU A 16 12.23 -9.27 -3.98
C GLU A 16 12.05 -9.48 -5.49
N GLU A 17 12.79 -8.70 -6.27
CA GLU A 17 12.94 -8.91 -7.71
C GLU A 17 14.13 -9.83 -7.96
N HIS A 18 13.91 -11.01 -8.54
CA HIS A 18 14.99 -11.91 -8.93
C HIS A 18 14.94 -12.13 -10.43
N SER A 19 15.93 -11.58 -11.15
CA SER A 19 16.15 -11.87 -12.58
C SER A 19 14.92 -11.64 -13.48
N GLY A 20 14.14 -10.58 -13.21
CA GLY A 20 12.93 -10.26 -13.99
C GLY A 20 11.73 -11.17 -13.74
N GLN A 21 11.80 -12.07 -12.76
CA GLN A 21 10.68 -12.89 -12.29
C GLN A 21 10.42 -12.61 -10.80
N TRP A 22 9.15 -12.37 -10.47
CA TRP A 22 8.71 -12.13 -9.10
C TRP A 22 8.41 -13.48 -8.47
N ILE A 23 9.38 -14.00 -7.72
CA ILE A 23 9.25 -15.32 -7.10
C ILE A 23 8.52 -15.26 -5.75
N VAL A 24 8.44 -14.10 -5.10
CA VAL A 24 7.73 -13.92 -3.81
C VAL A 24 7.27 -12.46 -3.65
N GLY A 25 5.97 -12.20 -3.75
CA GLY A 25 5.36 -10.91 -3.45
C GLY A 25 3.97 -11.10 -2.84
N LEU A 26 3.51 -10.13 -2.05
CA LEU A 26 2.15 -10.14 -1.53
C LEU A 26 1.15 -9.92 -2.69
N ASP A 27 0.12 -10.74 -2.77
CA ASP A 27 -1.07 -10.52 -3.62
C ASP A 27 -2.20 -9.87 -2.82
N THR A 28 -2.24 -10.09 -1.49
CA THR A 28 -3.20 -9.48 -0.59
C THR A 28 -2.59 -9.15 0.76
N LEU A 29 -3.20 -8.19 1.46
CA LEU A 29 -2.85 -7.86 2.84
C LEU A 29 -3.82 -8.56 3.81
N PRO A 30 -3.35 -9.18 4.91
CA PRO A 30 -4.23 -9.83 5.88
C PRO A 30 -5.11 -8.84 6.65
N PRO A 31 -6.45 -9.02 6.70
CA PRO A 31 -7.34 -8.15 7.48
C PRO A 31 -7.00 -8.06 8.97
N SER A 32 -6.30 -9.06 9.52
CA SER A 32 -5.86 -9.08 10.92
C SER A 32 -4.84 -7.97 11.26
N TRP A 33 -4.27 -7.29 10.27
CA TRP A 33 -3.40 -6.13 10.49
C TRP A 33 -4.14 -4.91 11.03
N THR A 34 -5.47 -4.87 10.90
CA THR A 34 -6.31 -3.88 11.60
C THR A 34 -6.11 -3.88 13.13
N ALA A 35 -5.66 -5.00 13.71
CA ALA A 35 -5.33 -5.12 15.13
C ALA A 35 -3.99 -4.46 15.52
N LEU A 36 -3.17 -4.01 14.57
CA LEU A 36 -1.91 -3.30 14.81
C LEU A 36 -2.19 -1.81 15.10
N THR A 37 -2.86 -1.54 16.22
CA THR A 37 -3.37 -0.20 16.56
C THR A 37 -2.25 0.84 16.80
N ALA A 38 -1.04 0.39 17.15
CA ALA A 38 0.14 1.25 17.30
C ALA A 38 0.89 1.50 15.99
N LEU A 39 0.49 0.91 14.86
CA LEU A 39 1.22 1.03 13.60
C LEU A 39 1.03 2.43 12.98
N HIS A 40 2.15 3.14 12.80
CA HIS A 40 2.20 4.46 12.19
C HIS A 40 2.79 4.43 10.78
N THR A 41 3.69 3.48 10.50
CA THR A 41 4.36 3.35 9.20
C THR A 41 4.16 1.97 8.62
N LEU A 42 3.66 1.92 7.39
CA LEU A 42 3.53 0.71 6.59
C LEU A 42 4.25 0.90 5.24
N GLU A 43 5.25 0.06 4.99
CA GLU A 43 6.00 0.05 3.73
C GLU A 43 5.78 -1.27 3.01
N LEU A 44 5.21 -1.19 1.82
CA LEU A 44 4.81 -2.31 0.96
C LEU A 44 5.43 -2.10 -0.42
N ARG A 45 6.76 -2.17 -0.50
CA ARG A 45 7.48 -1.83 -1.74
C ARG A 45 7.73 -3.09 -2.58
N GLY A 46 7.57 -3.01 -3.89
CA GLY A 46 8.00 -4.09 -4.80
C GLY A 46 7.11 -5.35 -4.81
N HIS A 47 5.83 -5.23 -4.42
CA HIS A 47 4.84 -6.29 -4.51
C HIS A 47 4.03 -6.14 -5.80
N GLN A 48 4.54 -6.68 -6.92
CA GLN A 48 3.85 -6.58 -8.21
C GLN A 48 2.51 -7.33 -8.27
N LEU A 49 2.29 -8.31 -7.41
CA LEU A 49 1.01 -9.03 -7.33
C LEU A 49 -0.07 -8.25 -6.56
N LEU A 50 0.33 -7.23 -5.78
CA LEU A 50 -0.59 -6.41 -5.02
C LEU A 50 -1.24 -5.38 -5.94
N ASP A 51 -2.52 -5.58 -6.21
CA ASP A 51 -3.30 -4.81 -7.18
C ASP A 51 -4.17 -3.72 -6.53
N ALA A 52 -4.34 -3.73 -5.21
CA ALA A 52 -5.10 -2.72 -4.49
C ALA A 52 -4.71 -2.65 -3.01
N ILE A 53 -4.94 -1.49 -2.41
CA ILE A 53 -4.95 -1.35 -0.95
C ILE A 53 -6.33 -1.80 -0.43
N PRO A 54 -6.44 -2.79 0.46
CA PRO A 54 -7.75 -3.20 0.97
C PRO A 54 -8.47 -2.09 1.76
N ALA A 55 -9.79 -2.03 1.68
CA ALA A 55 -10.60 -0.96 2.29
C ALA A 55 -10.40 -0.82 3.82
N TRP A 56 -10.13 -1.94 4.51
CA TRP A 56 -9.90 -1.95 5.95
C TRP A 56 -8.63 -1.18 6.37
N VAL A 57 -7.72 -0.84 5.44
CA VAL A 57 -6.57 0.03 5.75
C VAL A 57 -7.03 1.43 6.17
N ALA A 58 -8.21 1.87 5.71
CA ALA A 58 -8.84 3.11 6.18
C ALA A 58 -9.28 3.05 7.66
N ASP A 59 -9.41 1.84 8.22
CA ASP A 59 -9.75 1.63 9.63
C ASP A 59 -8.52 1.66 10.55
N MET A 60 -7.30 1.61 9.99
CA MET A 60 -6.05 1.74 10.74
C MET A 60 -5.80 3.20 11.16
N LYS A 61 -6.53 3.67 12.17
CA LYS A 61 -6.52 5.09 12.60
C LYS A 61 -5.17 5.61 13.09
N GLY A 62 -4.23 4.73 13.43
CA GLY A 62 -2.85 5.09 13.79
C GLY A 62 -1.92 5.29 12.59
N LEU A 63 -2.28 4.78 11.41
CA LEU A 63 -1.40 4.84 10.24
C LEU A 63 -1.21 6.29 9.78
N ARG A 64 0.04 6.69 9.54
CA ARG A 64 0.43 8.03 9.10
C ARG A 64 1.28 8.01 7.84
N LYS A 65 2.12 7.00 7.68
CA LYS A 65 2.98 6.83 6.50
C LYS A 65 2.61 5.54 5.77
N LEU A 66 2.37 5.67 4.47
CA LEU A 66 2.21 4.56 3.55
C LEU A 66 3.18 4.70 2.37
N ASP A 67 4.02 3.69 2.16
CA ASP A 67 4.86 3.56 0.96
C ASP A 67 4.40 2.34 0.16
N ILE A 68 3.95 2.57 -1.08
CA ILE A 68 3.49 1.53 -2.02
C ILE A 68 4.35 1.49 -3.28
N SER A 69 5.55 2.05 -3.21
CA SER A 69 6.43 2.22 -4.36
C SER A 69 6.77 0.88 -5.02
N TYR A 70 7.05 0.89 -6.32
CA TYR A 70 7.43 -0.29 -7.10
C TYR A 70 6.34 -1.37 -7.19
N ASN A 71 5.09 -1.04 -6.86
CA ASN A 71 3.94 -1.92 -7.07
C ASN A 71 3.29 -1.57 -8.41
N ALA A 72 3.83 -2.09 -9.50
CA ALA A 72 3.43 -1.69 -10.85
C ALA A 72 1.91 -1.84 -11.10
N ASN A 73 1.28 -2.89 -10.56
CA ASN A 73 -0.14 -3.17 -10.78
C ASN A 73 -1.08 -2.48 -9.76
N MET A 74 -0.56 -1.64 -8.87
CA MET A 74 -1.33 -1.06 -7.78
C MET A 74 -2.40 -0.09 -8.28
N ASN A 75 -3.66 -0.41 -8.01
CA ASN A 75 -4.78 0.50 -8.15
C ASN A 75 -4.84 1.46 -6.96
N VAL A 76 -4.68 2.75 -7.26
CA VAL A 76 -4.67 3.84 -6.27
C VAL A 76 -6.00 4.59 -6.15
N GLN A 77 -7.08 4.12 -6.78
CA GLN A 77 -8.38 4.82 -6.78
C GLN A 77 -8.95 5.06 -5.38
N ASN A 78 -8.68 4.15 -4.44
CA ASN A 78 -9.15 4.27 -3.06
C ASN A 78 -8.14 4.92 -2.10
N ILE A 79 -7.00 5.40 -2.60
CA ILE A 79 -5.98 6.03 -1.75
C ILE A 79 -6.51 7.28 -1.03
N THR A 80 -7.46 7.98 -1.66
CA THR A 80 -8.15 9.16 -1.12
C THR A 80 -9.04 8.84 0.10
N THR A 81 -9.38 7.57 0.32
CA THR A 81 -10.12 7.15 1.51
C THR A 81 -9.25 7.10 2.77
N LEU A 82 -7.92 7.04 2.60
CA LEU A 82 -6.93 6.97 3.67
C LEU A 82 -6.63 8.36 4.26
N THR A 83 -7.68 9.06 4.66
CA THR A 83 -7.65 10.46 5.15
C THR A 83 -6.76 10.70 6.36
N GLN A 84 -6.34 9.64 7.07
CA GLN A 84 -5.41 9.72 8.20
C GLN A 84 -3.93 9.85 7.80
N LEU A 85 -3.57 9.64 6.52
CA LEU A 85 -2.18 9.65 6.08
C LEU A 85 -1.60 11.07 6.10
N GLU A 86 -0.40 11.18 6.65
CA GLU A 86 0.44 12.39 6.63
C GLU A 86 1.53 12.29 5.56
N THR A 87 1.92 11.07 5.18
CA THR A 87 2.95 10.82 4.17
C THR A 87 2.52 9.65 3.28
N LEU A 88 2.48 9.91 1.97
CA LEU A 88 2.21 8.90 0.94
C LEU A 88 3.37 8.90 -0.06
N VAL A 89 3.97 7.73 -0.28
CA VAL A 89 5.08 7.56 -1.23
C VAL A 89 4.65 6.60 -2.34
N MET A 90 4.70 7.08 -3.58
CA MET A 90 4.21 6.39 -4.78
C MET A 90 5.25 6.44 -5.90
N GLN A 91 6.44 5.91 -5.67
CA GLN A 91 7.51 5.90 -6.68
C GLN A 91 7.34 4.70 -7.61
N ARG A 92 7.56 4.90 -8.92
CA ARG A 92 7.54 3.83 -9.93
C ARG A 92 6.28 2.95 -9.87
N LEU A 93 5.11 3.60 -9.80
CA LEU A 93 3.82 2.96 -10.10
C LEU A 93 3.55 3.03 -11.61
N ASP A 94 2.72 2.13 -12.12
CA ASP A 94 2.17 2.24 -13.48
C ASP A 94 0.75 2.81 -13.42
N PHE A 95 0.61 4.10 -13.74
CA PHE A 95 -0.69 4.75 -13.78
C PHE A 95 -1.46 4.54 -15.09
N ALA A 96 -0.86 3.84 -16.08
CA ALA A 96 -1.50 3.61 -17.38
C ALA A 96 -2.69 2.62 -17.29
N GLN A 97 -2.79 1.85 -16.20
CA GLN A 97 -3.88 0.90 -15.97
C GLN A 97 -5.14 1.52 -15.32
N SER A 98 -5.21 2.84 -15.18
CA SER A 98 -6.44 3.49 -14.73
C SER A 98 -7.55 3.28 -15.78
N PRO A 99 -8.69 2.64 -15.45
CA PRO A 99 -9.75 2.31 -16.41
C PRO A 99 -10.52 3.53 -16.93
N VAL A 100 -10.09 4.74 -16.58
CA VAL A 100 -10.73 5.99 -16.99
C VAL A 100 -9.71 6.80 -17.78
N GLY A 101 -10.07 7.13 -19.03
CA GLY A 101 -9.34 8.04 -19.91
C GLY A 101 -9.29 9.50 -19.43
N ASP A 102 -9.37 9.72 -18.11
CA ASP A 102 -9.15 10.99 -17.46
C ASP A 102 -7.86 10.85 -16.65
N GLU A 103 -6.93 11.79 -16.88
CA GLU A 103 -5.55 11.78 -16.41
C GLU A 103 -5.32 11.06 -15.06
N PRO A 104 -4.29 10.20 -14.96
CA PRO A 104 -3.69 9.78 -13.70
C PRO A 104 -3.49 10.89 -12.66
N VAL A 105 -3.29 12.10 -13.17
CA VAL A 105 -3.04 13.34 -12.42
C VAL A 105 -4.31 13.83 -11.71
N SER A 106 -5.51 13.38 -12.08
CA SER A 106 -6.77 13.80 -11.43
C SER A 106 -6.84 13.41 -9.94
N LEU A 107 -6.17 12.33 -9.54
CA LEU A 107 -5.96 11.94 -8.14
C LEU A 107 -4.99 12.88 -7.39
N LEU A 108 -4.11 13.58 -8.10
CA LEU A 108 -3.19 14.60 -7.58
C LEU A 108 -3.77 16.03 -7.69
N ALA A 109 -4.84 16.21 -8.46
CA ALA A 109 -5.41 17.51 -8.81
C ALA A 109 -6.64 17.92 -7.97
N LYS A 110 -7.01 17.14 -6.93
CA LYS A 110 -8.08 17.47 -5.99
C LYS A 110 -7.56 17.64 -4.57
#